data_AF-A0A918KXW4-F1
#
_entry.id   AF-A0A918KXW4-F1
#
_cell.length_a   1.000
_cell.length_b   1.000
_cell.length_c   1.000
_cell.angle_alpha   90.00
_cell.angle_beta   90.00
_cell.angle_gamma   90.00
#
_symmetry.space_group_name_H-M   'P 1'
#
loop_
_entity.id
_entity.type
_entity.pdbx_description
1 polymer ?
#
loop_
_entity_poly.entity_id
_entity_poly.type
_entity_poly.pdbx_seq_one_letter_code
_entity_poly.pdbx_strand_id
1 'polypeptide(L)'
;MALWDVEVVNRYEDRLLDCSTGELRLLGLKVIEQTLAVFGRPLEELFDPSTVSLVSESLRAFQARLALGTDSPDVWGRLFAEGYDWQDGKSPFTAASLVQGFVQYAGFLTEDVNKGEIMEVLSSCYESVLSFAAIGRTITVEQERENPYVSGAVELQVTLIQEVCGLD
;
A
#
# COMPACT_ATOMS: atom_id res chain seq x y z
N MET A 1 -5.80 13.11 12.39
CA MET A 1 -4.43 13.30 11.88
C MET A 1 -3.61 12.18 12.45
N ALA A 2 -3.23 11.24 11.60
CA ALA A 2 -2.41 10.10 11.92
C ALA A 2 -0.92 10.50 11.94
N LEU A 3 -0.06 9.66 12.50
CA LEU A 3 1.39 9.76 12.46
C LEU A 3 1.88 9.80 11.01
N TRP A 4 1.26 9.03 10.11
CA TRP A 4 1.59 9.07 8.69
C TRP A 4 1.35 10.45 8.06
N ASP A 5 0.25 11.14 8.40
CA ASP A 5 0.00 12.51 7.92
C ASP A 5 1.14 13.46 8.36
N VAL A 6 1.61 13.28 9.60
CA VAL A 6 2.65 14.14 10.18
C VAL A 6 4.02 13.87 9.57
N GLU A 7 4.38 12.61 9.42
CA GLU A 7 5.74 12.19 9.07
C GLU A 7 5.94 12.03 7.55
N VAL A 8 4.88 11.70 6.81
CA VAL A 8 4.93 11.45 5.36
C VAL A 8 4.31 12.60 4.58
N VAL A 9 3.02 12.89 4.77
CA VAL A 9 2.28 13.88 3.95
C VAL A 9 2.92 15.27 4.09
N ASN A 10 3.03 15.77 5.31
CA ASN A 10 3.57 17.12 5.57
C ASN A 10 5.02 17.33 5.09
N ARG A 11 5.77 16.26 4.84
CA ARG A 11 7.19 16.33 4.45
C ARG A 11 7.43 16.06 2.98
N TYR A 12 6.65 15.14 2.39
CA TYR A 12 6.98 14.56 1.10
C TYR A 12 5.88 14.68 0.05
N GLU A 13 4.62 15.00 0.39
CA GLU A 13 3.51 14.99 -0.59
C GLU A 13 3.83 15.80 -1.86
N ASP A 14 4.13 17.09 -1.72
CA ASP A 14 4.47 17.96 -2.87
C ASP A 14 5.71 17.46 -3.62
N ARG A 15 6.71 16.96 -2.90
CA ARG A 15 7.99 16.52 -3.48
C ARG A 15 7.86 15.20 -4.24
N LEU A 16 6.97 14.32 -3.81
CA LEU A 16 6.67 13.08 -4.51
C LEU A 16 6.02 13.33 -5.86
N LEU A 17 5.24 14.41 -6.01
CA LEU A 17 4.65 14.79 -7.29
C LEU A 17 5.70 15.21 -8.33
N ASP A 18 6.87 15.68 -7.88
CA ASP A 18 8.01 16.04 -8.73
C ASP A 18 8.82 14.82 -9.21
N CYS A 19 8.71 13.67 -8.54
CA CYS A 19 9.43 12.44 -8.91
C CYS A 19 8.97 11.90 -10.27
N SER A 20 9.83 11.15 -10.96
CA SER A 20 9.46 10.49 -12.20
C SER A 20 8.40 9.41 -11.96
N THR A 21 7.55 9.17 -12.96
CA THR A 21 6.56 8.07 -12.89
C THR A 21 7.21 6.71 -12.65
N GLY A 22 8.43 6.49 -13.17
CA GLY A 22 9.18 5.25 -12.94
C GLY A 22 9.56 5.05 -11.47
N GLU A 23 10.06 6.11 -10.81
CA GLU A 23 10.39 6.08 -9.39
C GLU A 23 9.14 5.84 -8.54
N LEU A 24 8.03 6.54 -8.82
CA LEU A 24 6.79 6.35 -8.08
C LEU A 24 6.20 4.94 -8.26
N ARG A 25 6.29 4.38 -9.47
CA ARG A 25 5.88 2.99 -9.72
C ARG A 25 6.71 2.00 -8.92
N LEU A 26 8.03 2.19 -8.87
CA LEU A 26 8.93 1.37 -8.06
C LEU A 26 8.64 1.52 -6.56
N LEU A 27 8.41 2.75 -6.10
CA LEU A 27 8.09 3.06 -4.71
C LEU A 27 6.81 2.33 -4.28
N GLY A 28 5.74 2.44 -5.05
CA GLY A 28 4.46 1.78 -4.75
C GLY A 28 4.60 0.27 -4.61
N LEU A 29 5.31 -0.39 -5.54
CA LEU A 29 5.58 -1.83 -5.45
C LEU A 29 6.36 -2.18 -4.18
N LYS A 30 7.45 -1.45 -3.90
CA LYS A 30 8.28 -1.72 -2.72
C LYS A 30 7.50 -1.54 -1.42
N VAL A 31 6.67 -0.50 -1.32
CA VAL A 31 5.83 -0.26 -0.14
C VAL A 31 4.83 -1.39 0.05
N ILE A 32 4.16 -1.83 -1.03
CA ILE A 32 3.23 -2.97 -0.98
C ILE A 32 3.94 -4.25 -0.50
N GLU A 33 5.06 -4.61 -1.13
CA GLU A 33 5.82 -5.83 -0.79
C GLU A 33 6.28 -5.82 0.67
N GLN A 34 6.83 -4.69 1.12
CA GLN A 34 7.35 -4.58 2.47
C GLN A 34 6.25 -4.43 3.54
N THR A 35 5.09 -3.89 3.19
CA THR A 35 3.92 -3.88 4.09
C THR A 35 3.49 -5.29 4.46
N LEU A 36 3.52 -6.23 3.51
CA LEU A 36 3.24 -7.63 3.79
C LEU A 36 4.27 -8.24 4.77
N ALA A 37 5.53 -7.82 4.67
CA ALA A 37 6.58 -8.26 5.58
C ALA A 37 6.38 -7.70 7.01
N VAL A 38 5.80 -6.50 7.16
CA VAL A 38 5.50 -5.89 8.48
C VAL A 38 4.52 -6.74 9.29
N PHE A 39 3.58 -7.45 8.65
CA PHE A 39 2.68 -8.35 9.37
C PHE A 39 3.41 -9.51 10.05
N GLY A 40 4.60 -9.87 9.59
CA GLY A 40 5.48 -10.85 10.24
C GLY A 40 4.90 -12.27 10.34
N ARG A 41 3.86 -12.58 9.56
CA ARG A 41 3.13 -13.85 9.57
C ARG A 41 2.79 -14.28 8.14
N PRO A 42 2.66 -15.60 7.89
CA PRO A 42 2.15 -16.09 6.60
C PRO A 42 0.77 -15.49 6.29
N LEU A 43 0.52 -15.14 5.03
CA LEU A 43 -0.73 -14.51 4.61
C LEU A 43 -1.94 -15.41 4.86
N GLU A 44 -1.74 -16.72 4.79
CA GLU A 44 -2.74 -17.76 5.07
C GLU A 44 -3.22 -17.78 6.52
N GLU A 45 -2.45 -17.20 7.44
CA GLU A 45 -2.87 -17.03 8.83
C GLU A 45 -3.67 -15.74 9.06
N LEU A 46 -3.61 -14.81 8.12
CA LEU A 46 -4.19 -13.47 8.23
C LEU A 46 -5.46 -13.33 7.41
N PHE A 47 -5.52 -14.01 6.26
CA PHE A 47 -6.53 -13.82 5.25
C PHE A 47 -7.10 -15.16 4.77
N ASP A 48 -8.32 -15.10 4.24
CA ASP A 48 -8.94 -16.25 3.59
C ASP A 48 -8.22 -16.63 2.28
N PRO A 49 -8.43 -17.86 1.76
CA PRO A 49 -7.74 -18.33 0.56
C PRO A 49 -7.93 -17.47 -0.70
N SER A 50 -9.10 -16.86 -0.89
CA SER A 50 -9.36 -15.98 -2.05
C SER A 50 -8.48 -14.74 -1.98
N THR A 51 -8.39 -14.12 -0.81
CA THR A 51 -7.55 -12.94 -0.57
C THR A 51 -6.06 -13.26 -0.75
N VAL A 52 -5.59 -14.38 -0.22
CA VAL A 52 -4.19 -14.83 -0.40
C VAL A 52 -3.87 -15.04 -1.88
N SER A 53 -4.78 -15.66 -2.62
CA SER A 53 -4.63 -15.86 -4.07
C SER A 53 -4.57 -14.53 -4.81
N LEU A 54 -5.47 -13.60 -4.50
CA LEU A 54 -5.51 -12.28 -5.11
C LEU A 54 -4.21 -11.50 -4.86
N VAL A 55 -3.74 -11.46 -3.61
CA VAL A 55 -2.49 -10.78 -3.24
C VAL A 55 -1.30 -11.37 -4.02
N SER A 56 -1.17 -12.70 -4.02
CA SER A 56 -0.05 -13.40 -4.66
C SER A 56 -0.02 -13.19 -6.18
N GLU A 57 -1.18 -13.24 -6.84
CA GLU A 57 -1.29 -13.03 -8.28
C GLU A 57 -1.05 -11.57 -8.66
N SER A 58 -1.54 -10.63 -7.85
CA SER A 58 -1.35 -9.20 -8.07
C SER A 58 0.12 -8.79 -7.95
N LEU A 59 0.82 -9.25 -6.91
CA LEU A 59 2.26 -9.01 -6.77
C LEU A 59 3.04 -9.50 -7.99
N ARG A 60 2.74 -10.72 -8.45
CA ARG A 60 3.39 -11.29 -9.63
C ARG A 60 3.11 -10.45 -10.88
N ALA A 61 1.88 -9.98 -11.05
CA ALA A 61 1.49 -9.12 -12.17
C ALA A 61 2.20 -7.76 -12.11
N PHE A 62 2.25 -7.12 -10.94
CA PHE A 62 2.96 -5.85 -10.73
C PHE A 62 4.44 -5.97 -11.04
N GLN A 63 5.10 -6.99 -10.50
CA GLN A 63 6.51 -7.27 -10.76
C GLN A 63 6.77 -7.51 -12.26
N ALA A 64 5.93 -8.33 -12.91
CA ALA A 64 6.06 -8.59 -14.35
C ALA A 64 5.84 -7.33 -15.18
N ARG A 65 4.89 -6.47 -14.79
CA ARG A 65 4.62 -5.20 -15.47
C ARG A 65 5.81 -4.26 -15.38
N LEU A 66 6.44 -4.12 -14.22
CA LEU A 66 7.62 -3.25 -14.06
C LEU A 66 8.88 -3.83 -14.71
N ALA A 67 9.09 -5.15 -14.62
CA ALA A 67 10.31 -5.77 -15.14
C ALA A 67 10.29 -5.98 -16.66
N LEU A 68 9.13 -6.36 -17.22
CA LEU A 68 8.99 -6.82 -18.59
C LEU A 68 8.05 -5.97 -19.44
N GLY A 69 7.34 -5.01 -18.83
CA GLY A 69 6.30 -4.23 -19.51
C GLY A 69 5.03 -5.02 -19.80
N THR A 70 4.92 -6.26 -19.33
CA THR A 70 3.79 -7.16 -19.61
C THR A 70 2.55 -6.75 -18.83
N ASP A 71 1.42 -6.61 -19.52
CA ASP A 71 0.12 -6.41 -18.87
C ASP A 71 -0.56 -7.72 -18.51
N SER A 72 -1.40 -7.68 -17.46
CA SER A 72 -2.21 -8.82 -17.01
C SER A 72 -3.68 -8.40 -16.87
N PRO A 73 -4.42 -8.22 -18.00
CA PRO A 73 -5.79 -7.70 -17.98
C PRO A 73 -6.75 -8.50 -17.08
N ASP A 74 -6.58 -9.82 -17.00
CA ASP A 74 -7.41 -10.69 -16.15
C ASP A 74 -7.15 -10.46 -14.65
N VAL A 75 -5.94 -10.06 -14.27
CA VAL A 75 -5.61 -9.69 -12.88
C VAL A 75 -6.16 -8.30 -12.57
N TRP A 76 -6.00 -7.36 -13.50
CA TRP A 76 -6.57 -6.01 -13.37
C TRP A 76 -8.09 -6.04 -13.23
N GLY A 77 -8.78 -6.78 -14.11
CA GLY A 77 -10.23 -6.92 -14.07
C GLY A 77 -10.74 -7.51 -12.76
N ARG A 78 -10.03 -8.51 -12.20
CA ARG A 78 -10.36 -9.06 -10.88
C ARG A 78 -10.09 -8.08 -9.76
N LEU A 79 -8.95 -7.40 -9.74
CA LEU A 79 -8.66 -6.37 -8.74
C LEU A 79 -9.72 -5.29 -8.74
N PHE A 80 -10.06 -4.73 -9.90
CA PHE A 80 -11.08 -3.70 -9.99
C PHE A 80 -12.44 -4.20 -9.52
N ALA A 81 -12.86 -5.41 -9.91
CA ALA A 81 -14.12 -5.99 -9.44
C ALA A 81 -14.14 -6.20 -7.91
N GLU A 82 -13.07 -6.75 -7.35
CA GLU A 82 -12.93 -6.99 -5.91
C GLU A 82 -12.83 -5.66 -5.14
N GLY A 83 -12.10 -4.66 -5.62
CA GLY A 83 -12.01 -3.34 -5.00
C GLY A 83 -13.38 -2.69 -4.72
N TYR A 84 -14.35 -2.91 -5.61
CA TYR A 84 -15.72 -2.43 -5.42
C TYR A 84 -16.52 -3.26 -4.41
N ASP A 85 -16.30 -4.58 -4.35
CA ASP A 85 -17.04 -5.50 -3.47
C ASP A 85 -16.61 -5.43 -1.99
N TRP A 86 -15.39 -4.94 -1.71
CA TRP A 86 -14.82 -4.95 -0.36
C TRP A 86 -15.24 -3.77 0.53
N GLN A 87 -15.88 -2.74 -0.05
CA GLN A 87 -16.57 -1.71 0.73
C GLN A 87 -17.77 -2.28 1.53
N ASP A 88 -18.25 -3.49 1.19
CA ASP A 88 -19.45 -4.13 1.77
C ASP A 88 -19.20 -5.16 2.89
N GLY A 89 -18.05 -5.11 3.58
CA GLY A 89 -17.91 -5.67 4.93
C GLY A 89 -17.71 -7.19 5.04
N LYS A 90 -17.23 -7.87 4.00
CA LYS A 90 -17.02 -9.34 4.01
C LYS A 90 -15.73 -9.81 4.71
N SER A 91 -14.82 -8.90 5.05
CA SER A 91 -13.46 -9.25 5.52
C SER A 91 -12.88 -8.31 6.57
N PRO A 92 -11.83 -8.73 7.30
CA PRO A 92 -11.16 -7.87 8.27
C PRO A 92 -10.68 -6.56 7.65
N PHE A 93 -10.77 -5.44 8.39
CA PHE A 93 -10.36 -4.11 7.91
C PHE A 93 -8.94 -4.08 7.34
N THR A 94 -8.02 -4.86 7.89
CA THR A 94 -6.65 -5.06 7.34
C THR A 94 -6.68 -5.50 5.88
N ALA A 95 -7.50 -6.50 5.55
CA ALA A 95 -7.59 -7.03 4.20
C ALA A 95 -8.23 -6.03 3.24
N ALA A 96 -9.22 -5.26 3.71
CA ALA A 96 -9.87 -4.23 2.91
C ALA A 96 -8.91 -3.11 2.50
N SER A 97 -8.19 -2.49 3.44
CA SER A 97 -7.22 -1.42 3.13
C SER A 97 -6.06 -1.95 2.27
N LEU A 98 -5.60 -3.18 2.52
CA LEU A 98 -4.56 -3.80 1.68
C LEU A 98 -5.02 -3.97 0.23
N VAL A 99 -6.19 -4.58 0.01
CA VAL A 99 -6.75 -4.79 -1.34
C VAL A 99 -7.02 -3.45 -2.02
N GLN A 100 -7.50 -2.44 -1.29
CA GLN A 100 -7.67 -1.10 -1.84
C GLN A 100 -6.34 -0.51 -2.35
N GLY A 101 -5.25 -0.65 -1.58
CA GLY A 101 -3.92 -0.23 -2.03
C GLY A 101 -3.46 -0.94 -3.30
N PHE A 102 -3.80 -2.22 -3.47
CA PHE A 102 -3.50 -2.98 -4.68
C PHE A 102 -4.31 -2.47 -5.89
N VAL A 103 -5.58 -2.15 -5.67
CA VAL A 103 -6.47 -1.61 -6.71
C VAL A 103 -6.01 -0.24 -7.17
N GLN A 104 -5.69 0.66 -6.23
CA GLN A 104 -5.13 1.98 -6.52
C GLN A 104 -3.81 1.86 -7.28
N TYR A 105 -2.95 0.91 -6.89
CA TYR A 105 -1.69 0.69 -7.59
C TYR A 105 -1.88 0.10 -9.00
N ALA A 106 -2.85 -0.80 -9.18
CA ALA A 106 -3.23 -1.29 -10.51
C ALA A 106 -3.78 -0.16 -11.40
N GLY A 107 -4.60 0.73 -10.84
CA GLY A 107 -5.03 1.97 -11.50
C GLY A 107 -3.83 2.80 -11.95
N PHE A 108 -2.92 3.12 -11.03
CA PHE A 108 -1.71 3.90 -11.31
C PHE A 108 -0.77 3.28 -12.37
N LEU A 109 -0.76 1.94 -12.50
CA LEU A 109 0.02 1.24 -13.52
C LEU A 109 -0.63 1.24 -14.90
N THR A 110 -1.96 1.30 -14.97
CA THR A 110 -2.75 1.14 -16.18
C THR A 110 -3.26 2.46 -16.74
N GLU A 111 -3.51 3.44 -15.88
CA GLU A 111 -3.94 4.78 -16.22
C GLU A 111 -2.75 5.73 -16.31
N ASP A 112 -2.79 6.63 -17.29
CA ASP A 112 -1.71 7.56 -17.56
C ASP A 112 -1.84 8.80 -16.65
N VAL A 113 -0.83 9.02 -15.79
CA VAL A 113 -0.38 10.32 -15.26
C VAL A 113 -0.98 10.83 -13.92
N ASN A 114 -1.89 10.14 -13.23
CA ASN A 114 -2.29 10.62 -11.90
C ASN A 114 -1.29 10.21 -10.80
N LYS A 115 -0.20 10.98 -10.67
CA LYS A 115 0.81 10.78 -9.62
C LYS A 115 0.24 10.87 -8.20
N GLY A 116 -0.88 11.54 -7.99
CA GLY A 116 -1.54 11.62 -6.68
C GLY A 116 -1.98 10.25 -6.14
N GLU A 117 -2.27 9.29 -7.03
CA GLU A 117 -2.69 7.94 -6.63
C GLU A 117 -1.61 7.21 -5.84
N ILE A 118 -0.33 7.57 -5.98
CA ILE A 118 0.73 6.97 -5.19
C ILE A 118 0.55 7.26 -3.70
N MET A 119 0.06 8.45 -3.34
CA MET A 119 -0.20 8.81 -1.95
C MET A 119 -1.33 7.96 -1.39
N GLU A 120 -2.34 7.67 -2.19
CA GLU A 120 -3.42 6.78 -1.78
C GLU A 120 -2.92 5.35 -1.58
N VAL A 121 -2.05 4.83 -2.45
CA VAL A 121 -1.42 3.51 -2.29
C VAL A 121 -0.63 3.43 -0.97
N LEU A 122 0.20 4.42 -0.69
CA LEU A 122 1.00 4.50 0.53
C LEU A 122 0.13 4.59 1.78
N SER A 123 -0.92 5.42 1.72
CA SER A 123 -1.90 5.59 2.80
C SER A 123 -2.65 4.29 3.07
N SER A 124 -3.18 3.63 2.04
CA SER A 124 -3.88 2.34 2.16
C SER A 124 -3.00 1.24 2.77
N CYS A 125 -1.71 1.19 2.42
CA CYS A 125 -0.76 0.27 3.03
C CYS A 125 -0.56 0.58 4.53
N TYR A 126 -0.47 1.85 4.89
CA TYR A 126 -0.37 2.27 6.28
C TYR A 126 -1.64 1.97 7.09
N GLU A 127 -2.82 2.24 6.54
CA GLU A 127 -4.12 1.89 7.15
C GLU A 127 -4.28 0.39 7.37
N SER A 128 -3.75 -0.43 6.45
CA SER A 128 -3.71 -1.87 6.63
C SER A 128 -2.87 -2.26 7.86
N VAL A 129 -1.72 -1.60 8.07
CA VAL A 129 -0.89 -1.83 9.26
C VAL A 129 -1.57 -1.33 10.53
N LEU A 130 -2.21 -0.16 10.50
CA LEU A 130 -3.02 0.34 11.63
C LEU A 130 -4.08 -0.68 12.04
N SER A 131 -4.81 -1.21 11.07
CA SER A 131 -5.85 -2.23 11.28
C SER A 131 -5.25 -3.52 11.83
N PHE A 132 -4.11 -3.96 11.31
CA PHE A 132 -3.40 -5.14 11.79
C PHE A 132 -2.90 -4.99 13.24
N ALA A 133 -2.38 -3.80 13.59
CA ALA A 133 -1.89 -3.49 14.93
C ALA A 133 -3.02 -3.46 15.98
N ALA A 134 -4.29 -3.50 15.55
CA ALA A 134 -5.48 -3.54 16.39
C ALA A 134 -5.53 -2.44 17.46
N ILE A 135 -4.85 -1.33 17.20
CA ILE A 135 -4.97 -0.12 17.99
C ILE A 135 -6.39 0.43 17.73
N GLY A 136 -7.14 0.72 18.79
CA GLY A 136 -8.60 0.90 18.71
C GLY A 136 -9.09 2.07 17.83
N ARG A 137 -10.41 2.29 17.77
CA ARG A 137 -11.04 3.31 16.89
C ARG A 137 -10.68 4.77 17.17
N THR A 138 -10.10 5.07 18.33
CA THR A 138 -9.66 6.43 18.69
C THR A 138 -8.23 6.33 19.18
N ILE A 139 -7.31 6.86 18.38
CA ILE A 139 -5.88 6.80 18.61
C ILE A 139 -5.31 8.20 18.46
N THR A 140 -4.36 8.55 19.32
CA THR A 140 -3.54 9.76 19.15
C THR A 140 -2.23 9.45 18.42
N VAL A 141 -1.62 10.46 17.83
CA VAL A 141 -0.31 10.33 17.15
C VAL A 141 0.76 9.76 18.07
N GLU A 142 0.73 10.10 19.36
CA GLU A 142 1.65 9.56 20.37
C GLU A 142 1.48 8.04 20.53
N GLN A 143 0.24 7.56 20.57
CA GLN A 143 -0.04 6.12 20.70
C GLN A 143 0.38 5.34 19.44
N GLU A 144 0.25 5.94 18.26
CA GLU A 144 0.79 5.35 17.01
C GLU A 144 2.30 5.28 17.04
N ARG A 145 2.96 6.33 17.54
CA ARG A 145 4.41 6.40 17.64
C ARG A 145 4.97 5.38 18.64
N GLU A 146 4.23 5.05 19.69
CA GLU A 146 4.60 4.03 20.67
C GLU A 146 4.35 2.59 20.18
N ASN A 147 3.54 2.41 19.12
CA ASN A 147 3.27 1.09 18.57
C ASN A 147 4.35 0.68 17.55
N PRO A 148 5.08 -0.44 17.77
CA PRO A 148 6.22 -0.81 16.94
C PRO A 148 5.84 -1.17 15.49
N TYR A 149 4.63 -1.66 15.23
CA TYR A 149 4.20 -1.95 13.86
C TYR A 149 3.93 -0.65 13.10
N VAL A 150 3.30 0.32 13.76
CA VAL A 150 2.88 1.57 13.13
C VAL A 150 4.06 2.51 12.94
N SER A 151 4.90 2.68 13.96
CA SER A 151 6.15 3.43 13.83
C SER A 151 7.06 2.79 12.78
N GLY A 152 7.18 1.46 12.79
CA GLY A 152 7.97 0.71 11.81
C GLY A 152 7.46 0.88 10.38
N ALA A 153 6.14 0.90 10.15
CA ALA A 153 5.57 1.15 8.82
C ALA A 153 5.86 2.57 8.31
N VAL A 154 5.83 3.58 9.19
CA VAL A 154 6.19 4.96 8.83
C VAL A 154 7.68 5.06 8.49
N GLU A 155 8.55 4.54 9.36
CA GLU A 155 10.00 4.52 9.14
C GLU A 155 10.37 3.82 7.83
N LEU A 156 9.69 2.72 7.52
CA LEU A 156 9.84 1.96 6.29
C LEU A 156 9.46 2.79 5.06
N GLN A 157 8.30 3.46 5.08
CA GLN A 157 7.89 4.29 3.95
C GLN A 157 8.81 5.49 3.75
N VAL A 158 9.22 6.17 4.84
CA VAL A 158 10.18 7.28 4.77
C VAL A 158 11.52 6.82 4.17
N THR A 159 12.03 5.68 4.62
CA THR A 159 13.27 5.09 4.08
C THR A 159 13.14 4.79 2.60
N LEU A 160 12.02 4.19 2.18
CA LEU A 160 11.78 3.89 0.77
C LEU A 160 11.62 5.13 -0.10
N ILE A 161 10.97 6.19 0.41
CA ILE A 161 10.88 7.49 -0.27
C ILE A 161 12.28 8.07 -0.47
N GLN A 162 13.11 8.08 0.58
CA GLN A 162 14.49 8.53 0.50
C GLN A 162 15.31 7.74 -0.52
N GLU A 163 15.25 6.41 -0.46
CA GLU A 163 16.03 5.51 -1.32
C GLU A 163 15.61 5.56 -2.79
N VAL A 164 14.31 5.59 -3.07
CA VAL A 164 13.77 5.47 -4.44
C VAL A 164 13.69 6.83 -5.11
N CYS A 165 13.29 7.87 -4.37
CA CYS A 165 13.03 9.20 -4.92
C CYS A 165 14.17 10.20 -4.64
N GLY A 166 15.16 9.83 -3.83
CA GLY A 166 16.29 10.72 -3.49
C GLY A 166 15.88 11.94 -2.66
N LEU A 167 14.82 11.80 -1.84
CA LEU A 167 14.24 12.91 -1.07
C LEU A 167 14.70 12.85 0.39
N ASP A 168 15.59 13.74 0.81
CA ASP A 168 15.98 13.92 2.23
C ASP A 168 14.89 14.65 3.03
#